data_AF-A0AAU2RTW9-F1
#
_entry.id   AF-A0AAU2RTW9-F1
#
_cell.length_a   1.000
_cell.length_b   1.000
_cell.length_c   1.000
_cell.angle_alpha   90.00
_cell.angle_beta   90.00
_cell.angle_gamma   90.00
#
_symmetry.space_group_name_H-M   'P 1'
#
loop_
_entity.id
_entity.type
_entity.pdbx_description
1 polymer ?
#
loop_
_entity_poly.entity_id
_entity_poly.type
_entity_poly.pdbx_seq_one_letter_code
_entity_poly.pdbx_strand_id
1 'polypeptide(L)'
;MHTTRRLAARLTATASATCLAAAGLALVPAADASAAGAPQGGHVYALTAAHSGKNAAVLSNSLANAAAVVQKTASGGPGQLWEAVDHGDGTFSLVNINSGKCMDIQNGSTNAGAAIIQWPCTGAGNQRWTFSGSAVVSARSGLCLDVSDNSTAEDHAIIQWTCKNTTNQQWSLTERPRSATWGPSMVSGGQTFTSQTIRMVVHNNTSGAGLRIRLSNLRSTAALSVGAVTVAVQSSGATAVAGTTRTVTFGRSATPTIPAGQEMTSDVIPMPVVAEQNLLVSVHLPGTTGASTYHNDAHQTSYLSAAGTGNHAAEEAATNFTTTTARWFYVAGLDVVSPTAKGTVVAIGDSITDGSSATNNANQRWPDYLARRLQAQSGGQRLGVVNAGIGGNRVVTDSPSAQQGIAARTRFSHDVLTQPGVKNAIVLEGINDINNTTTPTPADQIIAGYQTMIDQAHQAGVRIIGGTILPHSSQTAAKAAIRAQVNDWIRTSGAFDAVIDFDAALRDPANPARLLPAYDSGDHLHPNSAGMQAIANAVDLSLLTS
;
A
#
# COMPACT_ATOMS: atom_id res chain seq x y z
N MET A 1 -70.95 56.74 28.13
CA MET A 1 -71.73 55.80 27.29
C MET A 1 -70.86 55.38 26.12
N HIS A 2 -70.74 54.06 25.92
CA HIS A 2 -70.45 53.30 24.68
C HIS A 2 -70.01 54.09 23.43
N THR A 3 -68.89 53.82 22.75
CA THR A 3 -68.41 52.65 21.96
C THR A 3 -67.81 53.31 20.70
N THR A 4 -66.76 52.91 19.97
CA THR A 4 -66.12 51.62 19.69
C THR A 4 -64.80 51.90 18.93
N ARG A 5 -63.75 51.11 19.24
CA ARG A 5 -62.65 50.53 18.42
C ARG A 5 -62.45 51.03 16.97
N ARG A 6 -61.27 51.03 16.33
CA ARG A 6 -59.83 50.75 16.59
C ARG A 6 -59.15 51.02 15.23
N LEU A 7 -57.94 51.58 15.19
CA LEU A 7 -56.88 51.10 14.29
C LEU A 7 -55.52 51.65 14.76
N ALA A 8 -54.61 50.72 15.04
CA ALA A 8 -53.28 50.96 15.58
C ALA A 8 -52.27 51.26 14.45
N ALA A 9 -51.40 52.24 14.68
CA ALA A 9 -50.22 52.51 13.87
C ALA A 9 -48.96 52.11 14.65
N ARG A 10 -48.13 51.30 13.97
CA ARG A 10 -46.67 51.14 14.00
C ARG A 10 -45.91 51.59 15.25
N LEU A 11 -45.10 50.69 15.81
CA LEU A 11 -43.67 50.94 15.99
C LEU A 11 -42.89 49.63 16.16
N THR A 12 -41.79 49.59 15.43
CA THR A 12 -40.77 48.55 15.28
C THR A 12 -39.95 48.34 16.55
N ALA A 13 -39.75 47.08 16.94
CA ALA A 13 -38.68 46.67 17.86
C ALA A 13 -37.86 45.55 17.20
N THR A 14 -36.60 45.86 16.94
CA THR A 14 -35.53 44.96 16.51
C THR A 14 -35.16 44.01 17.64
N ALA A 15 -35.29 42.70 17.43
CA ALA A 15 -34.72 41.67 18.29
C ALA A 15 -33.58 40.96 17.55
N SER A 16 -32.35 41.23 17.97
CA SER A 16 -31.16 40.49 17.57
C SER A 16 -31.20 39.10 18.24
N ALA A 17 -31.33 38.04 17.43
CA ALA A 17 -31.18 36.67 17.90
C ALA A 17 -29.70 36.27 17.83
N THR A 18 -29.03 36.30 18.98
CA THR A 18 -27.71 35.71 19.17
C THR A 18 -27.88 34.19 19.20
N CYS A 19 -27.63 33.50 18.08
CA CYS A 19 -27.48 32.05 18.08
C CYS A 19 -26.18 31.67 18.80
N LEU A 20 -26.27 31.18 20.04
CA LEU A 20 -25.21 30.36 20.62
C LEU A 20 -25.15 29.05 19.82
N ALA A 21 -24.18 28.95 18.91
CA ALA A 21 -23.77 27.67 18.38
C ALA A 21 -23.01 26.93 19.47
N ALA A 22 -23.69 26.06 20.21
CA ALA A 22 -23.03 25.03 21.00
C ALA A 22 -22.30 24.10 20.02
N ALA A 23 -20.98 24.26 19.92
CA ALA A 23 -20.11 23.32 19.24
C ALA A 23 -20.13 22.00 20.01
N GLY A 24 -21.08 21.14 19.71
CA GLY A 24 -21.03 19.74 20.11
C GLY A 24 -19.85 19.11 19.42
N LEU A 25 -18.78 18.81 20.18
CA LEU A 25 -17.80 17.81 19.76
C LEU A 25 -18.57 16.51 19.55
N ALA A 26 -18.82 16.17 18.29
CA ALA A 26 -19.19 14.82 17.93
C ALA A 26 -17.97 13.93 18.24
N LEU A 27 -18.00 13.28 19.39
CA LEU A 27 -17.19 12.10 19.66
C LEU A 27 -17.49 11.11 18.53
N VAL A 28 -16.54 10.95 17.62
CA VAL A 28 -16.51 9.81 16.71
C VAL A 28 -16.57 8.58 17.61
N PRO A 29 -17.51 7.63 17.41
CA PRO A 29 -17.46 6.40 18.16
C PRO A 29 -16.12 5.75 17.83
N ALA A 30 -15.30 5.51 18.86
CA ALA A 30 -14.17 4.62 18.75
C ALA A 30 -14.71 3.32 18.15
N ALA A 31 -14.04 2.80 17.11
CA ALA A 31 -14.29 1.44 16.66
C ALA A 31 -14.29 0.53 17.89
N ASP A 32 -15.28 -0.38 17.97
CA ASP A 32 -15.46 -1.24 19.13
C ASP A 32 -14.11 -1.83 19.56
N ALA A 33 -13.64 -1.41 20.74
CA ALA A 33 -12.46 -1.97 21.35
C ALA A 33 -12.81 -3.40 21.77
N SER A 34 -12.62 -4.37 20.86
CA SER A 34 -12.66 -5.78 21.25
C SER A 34 -11.59 -6.00 22.32
N ALA A 35 -11.95 -6.68 23.41
CA ALA A 35 -10.97 -7.22 24.37
C ALA A 35 -9.84 -7.90 23.59
N ALA A 36 -8.57 -7.68 23.95
CA ALA A 36 -7.45 -8.15 23.14
C ALA A 36 -7.51 -9.68 22.92
N GLY A 37 -7.95 -10.09 21.73
CA GLY A 37 -7.51 -11.37 21.18
C GLY A 37 -6.01 -11.28 20.89
N ALA A 38 -5.36 -12.42 20.65
CA ALA A 38 -4.00 -12.40 20.12
C ALA A 38 -3.96 -11.57 18.82
N PRO A 39 -2.97 -10.67 18.65
CA PRO A 39 -2.84 -9.89 17.43
C PRO A 39 -2.56 -10.82 16.24
N GLN A 40 -2.94 -10.38 15.05
CA GLN A 40 -2.50 -11.03 13.82
C GLN A 40 -1.04 -10.66 13.52
N GLY A 41 -0.22 -11.68 13.22
CA GLY A 41 1.18 -11.50 12.86
C GLY A 41 1.34 -10.65 11.60
N GLY A 42 2.26 -9.70 11.64
CA GLY A 42 2.54 -8.75 10.56
C GLY A 42 1.67 -7.50 10.55
N HIS A 43 0.67 -7.39 11.42
CA HIS A 43 -0.21 -6.23 11.54
C HIS A 43 0.33 -5.24 12.57
N VAL A 44 -0.11 -3.98 12.49
CA VAL A 44 0.36 -2.87 13.33
C VAL A 44 -0.76 -2.39 14.24
N TYR A 45 -0.45 -2.14 15.51
CA TYR A 45 -1.45 -1.81 16.53
C TYR A 45 -1.01 -0.62 17.39
N ALA A 46 -1.99 0.17 17.83
CA ALA A 46 -1.87 0.98 19.03
C ALA A 46 -2.36 0.16 20.24
N LEU A 47 -1.55 0.07 21.28
CA LEU A 47 -1.91 -0.58 22.55
C LEU A 47 -2.45 0.49 23.50
N THR A 48 -3.75 0.48 23.79
CA THR A 48 -4.42 1.49 24.63
C THR A 48 -4.73 0.93 26.00
N ALA A 49 -4.25 1.56 27.08
CA ALA A 49 -4.54 1.15 28.46
C ALA A 49 -6.00 1.46 28.82
N ALA A 50 -6.72 0.49 29.37
CA ALA A 50 -8.17 0.60 29.60
C ALA A 50 -8.54 1.66 30.64
N HIS A 51 -7.69 1.90 31.65
CA HIS A 51 -7.98 2.86 32.73
C HIS A 51 -7.79 4.32 32.31
N SER A 52 -6.89 4.60 31.36
CA SER A 52 -6.52 5.97 30.99
C SER A 52 -6.87 6.36 29.56
N GLY A 53 -7.14 5.38 28.69
CA GLY A 53 -7.33 5.60 27.26
C GLY A 53 -6.06 6.04 26.51
N LYS A 54 -4.88 5.85 27.12
CA LYS A 54 -3.58 6.28 26.57
C LYS A 54 -2.82 5.14 25.93
N ASN A 55 -1.99 5.45 24.94
CA ASN A 55 -1.23 4.48 24.19
C ASN A 55 0.13 4.17 24.82
N ALA A 56 0.57 2.92 24.73
CA ALA A 56 1.97 2.56 24.94
C ALA A 56 2.84 3.22 23.84
N ALA A 57 3.82 4.00 24.26
CA ALA A 57 4.62 4.85 23.40
C ALA A 57 6.09 4.83 23.81
N VAL A 58 7.01 4.94 22.85
CA VAL A 58 8.41 5.20 23.17
C VAL A 58 8.57 6.66 23.59
N LEU A 59 9.17 6.90 24.77
CA LEU A 59 9.36 8.23 25.32
C LEU A 59 10.08 9.15 24.32
N SER A 60 9.49 10.32 24.09
CA SER A 60 9.99 11.34 23.15
C SER A 60 10.24 10.84 21.72
N ASN A 61 9.60 9.75 21.28
CA ASN A 61 9.87 9.07 20.00
C ASN A 61 11.36 8.73 19.80
N SER A 62 12.08 8.49 20.89
CA SER A 62 13.52 8.22 20.84
C SER A 62 13.82 7.03 19.93
N LEU A 63 14.92 7.11 19.19
CA LEU A 63 15.49 5.97 18.46
C LEU A 63 16.57 5.26 19.27
N ALA A 64 16.88 5.71 20.48
CA ALA A 64 17.95 5.15 21.29
C ALA A 64 17.58 3.78 21.88
N ASN A 65 18.60 2.94 22.08
CA ASN A 65 18.45 1.73 22.88
C ASN A 65 18.09 2.11 24.32
N ALA A 66 17.32 1.27 25.00
CA ALA A 66 16.88 1.48 26.39
C ALA A 66 16.01 2.73 26.62
N ALA A 67 15.49 3.36 25.56
CA ALA A 67 14.45 4.37 25.73
C ALA A 67 13.20 3.72 26.35
N ALA A 68 12.66 4.36 27.39
CA ALA A 68 11.52 3.87 28.13
C ALA A 68 10.26 3.80 27.25
N VAL A 69 9.43 2.79 27.52
CA VAL A 69 8.06 2.71 27.04
C VAL A 69 7.15 3.27 28.14
N VAL A 70 6.30 4.22 27.76
CA VAL A 70 5.44 4.99 28.66
C VAL A 70 4.02 5.01 28.13
N GLN A 71 3.04 5.32 28.96
CA GLN A 71 1.72 5.69 28.44
C GLN A 71 1.72 7.16 28.00
N LYS A 72 1.07 7.46 26.88
CA LYS A 72 0.95 8.82 26.35
C LYS A 72 -0.38 9.01 25.64
N THR A 73 -0.94 10.22 25.67
CA THR A 73 -2.14 10.57 24.89
C THR A 73 -1.99 10.13 23.43
N ALA A 74 -3.02 9.50 22.89
CA ALA A 74 -3.02 8.96 21.53
C ALA A 74 -2.84 10.09 20.49
N SER A 75 -1.75 10.01 19.72
CA SER A 75 -1.44 10.92 18.61
C SER A 75 -1.48 10.24 17.25
N GLY A 76 -1.42 8.90 17.22
CA GLY A 76 -1.28 8.11 15.99
C GLY A 76 0.13 8.18 15.38
N GLY A 77 1.08 8.83 16.04
CA GLY A 77 2.47 8.90 15.60
C GLY A 77 3.17 7.53 15.67
N PRO A 78 4.21 7.30 14.84
CA PRO A 78 4.84 5.99 14.70
C PRO A 78 5.50 5.48 15.99
N GLY A 79 5.88 6.35 16.92
CA GLY A 79 6.40 5.94 18.22
C GLY A 79 5.37 5.29 19.15
N GLN A 80 4.07 5.35 18.80
CA GLN A 80 2.96 4.70 19.53
C GLN A 80 2.46 3.43 18.84
N LEU A 81 3.05 3.07 17.70
CA LEU A 81 2.55 1.99 16.86
C LEU A 81 3.53 0.82 16.86
N TRP A 82 2.97 -0.36 17.08
CA TRP A 82 3.71 -1.59 17.32
C TRP A 82 3.25 -2.66 16.36
N GLU A 83 4.17 -3.14 15.54
CA GLU A 83 3.93 -4.32 14.74
C GLU A 83 4.02 -5.58 15.59
N ALA A 84 2.99 -6.43 15.51
CA ALA A 84 3.03 -7.76 16.10
C ALA A 84 3.76 -8.71 15.16
N VAL A 85 4.88 -9.28 15.60
CA VAL A 85 5.61 -10.32 14.88
C VAL A 85 5.32 -11.66 15.55
N ASP A 86 4.60 -12.53 14.85
CA ASP A 86 4.25 -13.88 15.31
C ASP A 86 5.47 -14.81 15.19
N HIS A 87 5.77 -15.55 16.26
CA HIS A 87 6.85 -16.55 16.29
C HIS A 87 6.36 -17.97 15.99
N GLY A 88 5.05 -18.18 15.78
CA GLY A 88 4.45 -19.48 15.48
C GLY A 88 4.31 -20.42 16.68
N ASP A 89 4.69 -19.96 17.87
CA ASP A 89 4.62 -20.69 19.15
C ASP A 89 3.60 -20.07 20.12
N GLY A 90 2.71 -19.21 19.62
CA GLY A 90 1.74 -18.45 20.41
C GLY A 90 2.32 -17.21 21.11
N THR A 91 3.61 -16.91 20.91
CA THR A 91 4.24 -15.68 21.38
C THR A 91 4.46 -14.68 20.25
N PHE A 92 4.45 -13.40 20.61
CA PHE A 92 4.64 -12.29 19.69
C PHE A 92 5.75 -11.36 20.17
N SER A 93 6.52 -10.80 19.25
CA SER A 93 7.27 -9.57 19.53
C SER A 93 6.44 -8.35 19.13
N LEU A 94 6.55 -7.27 19.89
CA LEU A 94 5.96 -5.97 19.56
C LEU A 94 7.06 -5.04 19.08
N VAL A 95 7.09 -4.72 17.79
CA VAL A 95 8.17 -3.95 17.14
C VAL A 95 7.69 -2.53 16.88
N ASN A 96 8.34 -1.54 17.48
CA ASN A 96 7.98 -0.14 17.26
C ASN A 96 8.29 0.28 15.81
N ILE A 97 7.30 0.82 15.10
CA ILE A 97 7.49 1.14 13.67
C ILE A 97 8.37 2.38 13.42
N ASN A 98 8.60 3.21 14.45
CA ASN A 98 9.48 4.38 14.36
C ASN A 98 10.96 4.00 14.47
N SER A 99 11.29 2.95 15.22
CA SER A 99 12.69 2.58 15.51
C SER A 99 13.10 1.20 14.98
N GLY A 100 12.13 0.35 14.62
CA GLY A 100 12.37 -1.05 14.26
C GLY A 100 12.77 -1.95 15.44
N LYS A 101 12.66 -1.46 16.68
CA LYS A 101 13.09 -2.12 17.92
C LYS A 101 11.93 -2.77 18.66
N CYS A 102 12.22 -3.82 19.41
CA CYS A 102 11.25 -4.61 20.14
C CYS A 102 10.95 -3.98 21.50
N MET A 103 9.69 -4.08 21.94
CA MET A 103 9.27 -3.87 23.33
C MET A 103 9.94 -4.94 24.20
N ASP A 104 10.78 -4.49 25.12
CA ASP A 104 11.76 -5.31 25.83
C ASP A 104 11.68 -5.04 27.34
N ILE A 105 11.74 -6.10 28.13
CA ILE A 105 11.88 -6.01 29.58
C ILE A 105 13.35 -5.80 29.91
N GLN A 106 13.66 -4.64 30.50
CA GLN A 106 15.04 -4.20 30.74
C GLN A 106 15.88 -5.27 31.45
N ASN A 107 17.06 -5.54 30.89
CA ASN A 107 18.02 -6.55 31.35
C ASN A 107 17.46 -7.99 31.43
N GLY A 108 16.31 -8.27 30.80
CA GLY A 108 15.63 -9.56 30.92
C GLY A 108 15.23 -9.90 32.35
N SER A 109 14.94 -8.90 33.18
CA SER A 109 14.51 -9.11 34.57
C SER A 109 13.21 -9.94 34.63
N THR A 110 13.06 -10.76 35.66
CA THR A 110 11.81 -11.46 36.00
C THR A 110 11.10 -10.84 37.20
N ASN A 111 11.63 -9.74 37.74
CA ASN A 111 11.09 -9.08 38.93
C ASN A 111 9.93 -8.14 38.56
N ALA A 112 8.91 -8.10 39.42
CA ALA A 112 7.89 -7.06 39.37
C ALA A 112 8.55 -5.68 39.54
N GLY A 113 8.13 -4.71 38.75
CA GLY A 113 8.68 -3.35 38.73
C GLY A 113 9.75 -3.13 37.68
N ALA A 114 10.18 -4.17 36.94
CA ALA A 114 11.16 -3.97 35.88
C ALA A 114 10.58 -3.10 34.76
N ALA A 115 11.37 -2.13 34.30
CA ALA A 115 10.97 -1.21 33.26
C ALA A 115 10.81 -1.90 31.91
N ILE A 116 9.82 -1.42 31.15
CA ILE A 116 9.70 -1.75 29.73
C ILE A 116 10.41 -0.66 28.92
N ILE A 117 11.26 -1.09 28.00
CA ILE A 117 12.08 -0.26 27.14
C ILE A 117 11.92 -0.72 25.68
N GLN A 118 12.53 0.01 24.75
CA GLN A 118 12.84 -0.55 23.43
C GLN A 118 14.28 -1.04 23.34
N TRP A 119 14.50 -2.14 22.63
CA TRP A 119 15.82 -2.71 22.37
C TRP A 119 15.88 -3.37 20.98
N PRO A 120 17.06 -3.44 20.31
CA PRO A 120 17.20 -4.24 19.10
C PRO A 120 16.60 -5.63 19.26
N CYS A 121 15.81 -6.05 18.28
CA CYS A 121 15.14 -7.34 18.34
C CYS A 121 16.16 -8.48 18.29
N THR A 122 16.25 -9.26 19.35
CA THR A 122 17.14 -10.42 19.50
C THR A 122 16.38 -11.75 19.44
N GLY A 123 15.04 -11.72 19.54
CA GLY A 123 14.21 -12.91 19.64
C GLY A 123 14.24 -13.57 21.03
N ALA A 124 14.92 -12.95 22.00
CA ALA A 124 15.00 -13.43 23.37
C ALA A 124 13.63 -13.36 24.09
N GLY A 125 13.43 -14.21 25.10
CA GLY A 125 12.14 -14.31 25.80
C GLY A 125 11.67 -13.01 26.46
N ASN A 126 12.56 -12.08 26.82
CA ASN A 126 12.20 -10.77 27.37
C ASN A 126 11.63 -9.78 26.33
N GLN A 127 11.55 -10.20 25.06
CA GLN A 127 10.92 -9.48 23.95
C GLN A 127 9.72 -10.24 23.38
N ARG A 128 9.26 -11.28 24.09
CA ARG A 128 8.16 -12.15 23.70
C ARG A 128 6.99 -11.97 24.65
N TRP A 129 5.81 -11.84 24.07
CA TRP A 129 4.57 -11.52 24.76
C TRP A 129 3.48 -12.52 24.35
N THR A 130 2.67 -12.95 25.30
CA THR A 130 1.43 -13.68 25.06
C THR A 130 0.24 -12.77 25.38
N PHE A 131 -0.91 -13.07 24.78
CA PHE A 131 -2.14 -12.31 24.96
C PHE A 131 -3.18 -13.22 25.62
N SER A 132 -3.67 -12.81 26.79
CA SER A 132 -4.64 -13.57 27.59
C SER A 132 -5.81 -12.67 27.94
N GLY A 133 -6.83 -12.69 27.08
CA GLY A 133 -7.84 -11.62 27.06
C GLY A 133 -7.16 -10.25 26.92
N SER A 134 -7.64 -9.24 27.63
CA SER A 134 -7.04 -7.90 27.59
C SER A 134 -5.63 -7.80 28.21
N ALA A 135 -5.06 -8.85 28.79
CA ALA A 135 -3.73 -8.80 29.38
C ALA A 135 -2.63 -9.09 28.33
N VAL A 136 -1.57 -8.29 28.34
CA VAL A 136 -0.32 -8.55 27.62
C VAL A 136 0.68 -9.10 28.64
N VAL A 137 1.11 -10.35 28.45
CA VAL A 137 1.88 -11.10 29.46
C VAL A 137 3.27 -11.42 28.91
N SER A 138 4.29 -11.18 29.71
CA SER A 138 5.66 -11.57 29.40
C SER A 138 5.78 -13.08 29.28
N ALA A 139 6.21 -13.59 28.13
CA ALA A 139 6.47 -15.02 27.96
C ALA A 139 7.66 -15.51 28.82
N ARG A 140 8.51 -14.58 29.30
CA ARG A 140 9.67 -14.90 30.13
C ARG A 140 9.35 -15.01 31.62
N SER A 141 8.52 -14.10 32.15
CA SER A 141 8.29 -13.97 33.60
C SER A 141 6.86 -14.34 34.02
N GLY A 142 5.91 -14.40 33.09
CA GLY A 142 4.48 -14.54 33.39
C GLY A 142 3.86 -13.28 34.01
N LEU A 143 4.59 -12.16 34.06
CA LEU A 143 4.11 -10.89 34.59
C LEU A 143 3.41 -10.07 33.48
N CYS A 144 2.46 -9.23 33.89
CA CYS A 144 1.63 -8.43 33.00
C CYS A 144 2.27 -7.08 32.70
N LEU A 145 2.07 -6.59 31.47
CA LEU A 145 2.35 -5.21 31.08
C LEU A 145 1.43 -4.27 31.86
N ASP A 146 2.02 -3.36 32.63
CA ASP A 146 1.34 -2.58 33.67
C ASP A 146 1.73 -1.10 33.56
N VAL A 147 0.74 -0.21 33.52
CA VAL A 147 0.97 1.21 33.78
C VAL A 147 1.10 1.39 35.29
N SER A 148 2.33 1.73 35.72
CA SER A 148 2.67 1.82 37.14
C SER A 148 1.74 2.74 37.94
N ASP A 149 1.54 2.37 39.22
CA ASP A 149 0.69 3.07 40.20
C ASP A 149 -0.76 3.34 39.75
N ASN A 150 -1.26 2.64 38.72
CA ASN A 150 -2.55 2.92 38.07
C ASN A 150 -2.69 4.41 37.67
N SER A 151 -1.56 5.06 37.41
CA SER A 151 -1.49 6.49 37.11
C SER A 151 -2.19 6.79 35.79
N THR A 152 -2.80 7.96 35.68
CA THR A 152 -3.32 8.49 34.41
C THR A 152 -2.46 9.63 33.86
N ALA A 153 -1.29 9.88 34.44
CA ALA A 153 -0.39 10.96 34.00
C ALA A 153 0.21 10.70 32.60
N GLU A 154 0.57 11.78 31.90
CA GLU A 154 1.37 11.69 30.66
C GLU A 154 2.77 11.15 30.94
N ASP A 155 3.33 10.44 29.95
CA ASP A 155 4.69 9.91 29.95
C ASP A 155 5.01 9.05 31.19
N HIS A 156 3.97 8.46 31.81
CA HIS A 156 4.12 7.62 32.99
C HIS A 156 4.63 6.22 32.61
N ALA A 157 5.47 5.65 33.48
CA ALA A 157 6.19 4.42 33.18
C ALA A 157 5.27 3.22 32.97
N ILE A 158 5.58 2.42 31.95
CA ILE A 158 5.07 1.06 31.78
C ILE A 158 6.14 0.09 32.27
N ILE A 159 5.73 -0.86 33.09
CA ILE A 159 6.57 -1.85 33.76
C ILE A 159 5.97 -3.25 33.53
N GLN A 160 6.69 -4.30 33.94
CA GLN A 160 6.05 -5.58 34.22
C GLN A 160 5.63 -5.66 35.70
N TRP A 161 4.46 -6.21 35.97
CA TRP A 161 3.96 -6.38 37.34
C TRP A 161 3.18 -7.68 37.52
N THR A 162 2.98 -8.12 38.76
CA THR A 162 2.12 -9.26 39.07
C THR A 162 0.74 -9.04 38.46
N CYS A 163 0.26 -10.01 37.67
CA CYS A 163 -1.06 -9.95 37.06
C CYS A 163 -2.16 -9.92 38.13
N LYS A 164 -2.89 -8.81 38.20
CA LYS A 164 -3.98 -8.56 39.16
C LYS A 164 -5.34 -8.36 38.49
N ASN A 165 -5.38 -8.39 37.15
CA ASN A 165 -6.58 -8.09 36.35
C ASN A 165 -7.17 -6.70 36.65
N THR A 166 -6.32 -5.75 37.00
CA THR A 166 -6.69 -4.34 37.18
C THR A 166 -6.70 -3.61 35.84
N THR A 167 -7.47 -2.54 35.72
CA THR A 167 -7.66 -1.82 34.45
C THR A 167 -6.39 -1.21 33.86
N ASN A 168 -5.36 -0.94 34.67
CA ASN A 168 -4.02 -0.50 34.20
C ASN A 168 -3.15 -1.63 33.61
N GLN A 169 -3.63 -2.88 33.67
CA GLN A 169 -3.02 -4.06 33.04
C GLN A 169 -3.84 -4.58 31.85
N GLN A 170 -4.94 -3.90 31.54
CA GLN A 170 -5.83 -4.27 30.44
C GLN A 170 -5.56 -3.34 29.26
N TRP A 171 -5.33 -3.93 28.10
CA TRP A 171 -4.96 -3.25 26.87
C TRP A 171 -5.96 -3.59 25.77
N SER A 172 -6.44 -2.57 25.05
CA SER A 172 -7.13 -2.77 23.78
C SER A 172 -6.15 -2.58 22.62
N LEU A 173 -6.25 -3.45 21.62
CA LEU A 173 -5.46 -3.35 20.39
C LEU A 173 -6.30 -2.65 19.32
N THR A 174 -5.87 -1.48 18.87
CA THR A 174 -6.48 -0.80 17.73
C THR A 174 -5.57 -0.95 16.52
N GLU A 175 -6.01 -1.72 15.53
CA GLU A 175 -5.25 -1.93 14.30
C GLU A 175 -5.06 -0.62 13.52
N ARG A 176 -3.87 -0.48 12.94
CA ARG A 176 -3.50 0.53 11.96
C ARG A 176 -3.12 -0.20 10.66
N PRO A 177 -4.05 -0.28 9.69
CA PRO A 177 -3.80 -1.07 8.49
C PRO A 177 -2.65 -0.48 7.68
N ARG A 178 -1.86 -1.36 7.09
CA ARG A 178 -0.90 -1.00 6.06
C ARG A 178 -1.64 -0.71 4.77
N SER A 179 -1.19 0.30 4.04
CA SER A 179 -1.67 0.59 2.68
C SER A 179 -0.52 0.39 1.72
N ALA A 180 -0.72 -0.39 0.67
CA ALA A 180 0.22 -0.49 -0.44
C ALA A 180 0.17 0.81 -1.24
N THR A 181 1.33 1.37 -1.51
CA THR A 181 1.46 2.72 -2.10
C THR A 181 2.24 2.70 -3.41
N TRP A 182 2.80 1.54 -3.75
CA TRP A 182 3.45 1.26 -5.00
C TRP A 182 3.61 -0.26 -5.16
N GLY A 183 3.52 -0.75 -6.38
CA GLY A 183 3.78 -2.14 -6.71
C GLY A 183 3.50 -2.40 -8.18
N PRO A 184 4.41 -3.07 -8.91
CA PRO A 184 4.18 -3.53 -10.26
C PRO A 184 3.78 -5.01 -10.27
N SER A 185 3.14 -5.44 -11.34
CA SER A 185 2.97 -6.86 -11.63
C SER A 185 4.21 -7.44 -12.31
N MET A 186 4.60 -8.66 -11.92
CA MET A 186 5.85 -9.30 -12.35
C MET A 186 5.64 -10.42 -13.37
N VAL A 187 6.52 -10.46 -14.36
CA VAL A 187 6.61 -11.45 -15.44
C VAL A 187 7.93 -12.23 -15.39
N SER A 188 8.05 -13.28 -16.21
CA SER A 188 9.23 -14.15 -16.30
C SER A 188 10.14 -13.74 -17.46
N GLY A 189 11.38 -14.29 -17.47
CA GLY A 189 12.30 -14.14 -18.60
C GLY A 189 13.13 -12.85 -18.58
N GLY A 190 13.26 -12.20 -17.43
CA GLY A 190 14.14 -11.05 -17.27
C GLY A 190 15.62 -11.41 -17.39
N GLN A 191 16.47 -10.38 -17.53
CA GLN A 191 17.91 -10.56 -17.69
C GLN A 191 18.55 -11.28 -16.48
N THR A 192 19.67 -11.95 -16.74
CA THR A 192 20.56 -12.50 -15.71
C THR A 192 21.48 -11.41 -15.17
N PHE A 193 21.76 -11.45 -13.87
CA PHE A 193 22.74 -10.60 -13.19
C PHE A 193 23.90 -11.45 -12.66
N THR A 194 25.08 -10.86 -12.53
CA THR A 194 26.27 -11.54 -11.98
C THR A 194 27.01 -10.59 -11.06
N SER A 195 26.97 -10.84 -9.73
CA SER A 195 27.67 -10.05 -8.71
C SER A 195 27.49 -8.54 -8.94
N GLN A 196 26.27 -8.06 -8.77
CA GLN A 196 25.84 -6.76 -9.28
C GLN A 196 24.78 -6.14 -8.38
N THR A 197 24.72 -4.81 -8.34
CA THR A 197 23.69 -4.06 -7.63
C THR A 197 22.72 -3.41 -8.60
N ILE A 198 21.43 -3.62 -8.36
CA ILE A 198 20.31 -3.02 -9.11
C ILE A 198 19.70 -1.95 -8.21
N ARG A 199 19.59 -0.72 -8.68
CA ARG A 199 18.96 0.40 -7.97
C ARG A 199 17.73 0.87 -8.73
N MET A 200 16.57 0.70 -8.12
CA MET A 200 15.27 0.95 -8.74
C MET A 200 14.59 2.15 -8.12
N VAL A 201 14.02 3.01 -8.97
CA VAL A 201 13.18 4.12 -8.53
C VAL A 201 11.77 3.61 -8.31
N VAL A 202 11.24 3.77 -7.11
CA VAL A 202 9.84 3.48 -6.76
C VAL A 202 9.15 4.78 -6.37
N HIS A 203 7.96 5.03 -6.93
CA HIS A 203 7.22 6.26 -6.69
C HIS A 203 6.16 6.04 -5.61
N ASN A 204 6.48 6.41 -4.38
CA ASN A 204 5.56 6.29 -3.25
C ASN A 204 4.47 7.36 -3.34
N ASN A 205 3.22 6.94 -3.35
CA ASN A 205 2.10 7.86 -3.49
C ASN A 205 1.35 8.21 -2.20
N THR A 206 1.79 7.74 -1.02
CA THR A 206 1.09 7.98 0.25
C THR A 206 2.06 8.35 1.38
N SER A 207 1.73 9.37 2.17
CA SER A 207 2.51 9.73 3.35
C SER A 207 2.30 8.73 4.50
N GLY A 208 3.39 8.39 5.20
CA GLY A 208 3.35 7.41 6.28
C GLY A 208 4.72 7.12 6.88
N ALA A 209 4.76 6.08 7.72
CA ALA A 209 5.98 5.56 8.32
C ALA A 209 5.92 4.03 8.43
N GLY A 210 7.02 3.43 8.87
CA GLY A 210 7.09 1.98 9.07
C GLY A 210 6.98 1.21 7.75
N LEU A 211 7.76 1.60 6.75
CA LEU A 211 7.70 0.99 5.42
C LEU A 211 8.01 -0.51 5.48
N ARG A 212 7.50 -1.23 4.50
CA ARG A 212 8.04 -2.53 4.11
C ARG A 212 8.25 -2.60 2.61
N ILE A 213 9.18 -3.44 2.20
CA ILE A 213 9.47 -3.77 0.82
C ILE A 213 9.18 -5.24 0.59
N ARG A 214 8.46 -5.56 -0.49
CA ARG A 214 8.29 -6.94 -0.95
C ARG A 214 9.27 -7.25 -2.07
N LEU A 215 10.06 -8.30 -1.88
CA LEU A 215 10.86 -8.91 -2.93
C LEU A 215 10.15 -10.13 -3.50
N SER A 216 10.19 -10.28 -4.82
CA SER A 216 9.55 -11.36 -5.54
C SER A 216 10.56 -12.17 -6.34
N ASN A 217 10.58 -13.48 -6.10
CA ASN A 217 11.22 -14.47 -6.94
C ASN A 217 10.18 -15.40 -7.58
N LEU A 218 8.93 -14.92 -7.68
CA LEU A 218 7.75 -15.69 -8.04
C LEU A 218 7.82 -16.29 -9.44
N ARG A 219 8.53 -15.63 -10.36
CA ARG A 219 8.62 -16.01 -11.77
C ARG A 219 9.96 -16.66 -12.15
N SER A 220 10.85 -16.83 -11.18
CA SER A 220 12.15 -17.44 -11.37
C SER A 220 12.12 -18.93 -11.04
N THR A 221 12.99 -19.71 -11.67
CA THR A 221 13.09 -21.17 -11.49
C THR A 221 14.17 -21.61 -10.48
N ALA A 222 14.99 -20.69 -10.00
CA ALA A 222 16.05 -20.94 -9.03
C ALA A 222 15.87 -20.04 -7.80
N ALA A 223 16.42 -20.47 -6.66
CA ALA A 223 16.46 -19.63 -5.46
C ALA A 223 17.31 -18.37 -5.71
N LEU A 224 16.84 -17.25 -5.18
CA LEU A 224 17.50 -15.95 -5.27
C LEU A 224 18.23 -15.66 -3.97
N SER A 225 19.56 -15.71 -4.00
CA SER A 225 20.38 -15.17 -2.92
C SER A 225 20.47 -13.65 -3.06
N VAL A 226 20.12 -12.94 -1.99
CA VAL A 226 20.23 -11.48 -1.91
C VAL A 226 21.31 -11.13 -0.91
N GLY A 227 22.29 -10.33 -1.33
CA GLY A 227 23.47 -10.02 -0.53
C GLY A 227 23.37 -8.70 0.23
N ALA A 228 22.47 -7.80 -0.17
CA ALA A 228 22.08 -6.61 0.59
C ALA A 228 20.83 -5.98 -0.04
N VAL A 229 20.02 -5.33 0.79
CA VAL A 229 18.92 -4.47 0.35
C VAL A 229 18.96 -3.16 1.12
N THR A 230 18.81 -2.05 0.41
CA THR A 230 18.69 -0.72 1.01
C THR A 230 17.53 0.06 0.41
N VAL A 231 17.00 1.01 1.17
CA VAL A 231 16.07 2.02 0.69
C VAL A 231 16.57 3.41 1.09
N ALA A 232 16.41 4.41 0.20
CA ALA A 232 16.76 5.80 0.48
C ALA A 232 15.82 6.76 -0.26
N VAL A 233 15.72 8.01 0.17
CA VAL A 233 15.01 9.05 -0.61
C VAL A 233 15.85 9.39 -1.84
N GLN A 234 15.23 9.45 -3.02
CA GLN A 234 15.92 9.89 -4.23
C GLN A 234 16.18 11.40 -4.18
N SER A 235 17.41 11.81 -4.47
CA SER A 235 17.73 13.21 -4.77
C SER A 235 17.54 13.50 -6.26
N SER A 236 18.25 12.75 -7.11
CA SER A 236 18.19 12.86 -8.56
C SER A 236 18.91 11.68 -9.19
N GLY A 237 18.39 11.13 -10.29
CA GLY A 237 19.05 9.99 -10.95
C GLY A 237 19.23 8.81 -9.98
N ALA A 238 20.43 8.22 -9.95
CA ALA A 238 20.81 7.20 -8.98
C ALA A 238 21.26 7.74 -7.61
N THR A 239 21.30 9.07 -7.42
CA THR A 239 21.80 9.71 -6.20
C THR A 239 20.74 9.76 -5.12
N ALA A 240 21.07 9.27 -3.93
CA ALA A 240 20.24 9.35 -2.74
C ALA A 240 20.41 10.68 -2.01
N VAL A 241 19.39 11.10 -1.26
CA VAL A 241 19.53 12.18 -0.28
C VAL A 241 20.40 11.67 0.88
N ALA A 242 21.46 12.41 1.20
CA ALA A 242 22.44 12.02 2.20
C ALA A 242 21.79 11.72 3.57
N GLY A 243 22.18 10.61 4.20
CA GLY A 243 21.70 10.19 5.52
C GLY A 243 20.30 9.55 5.53
N THR A 244 19.65 9.41 4.37
CA THR A 244 18.33 8.76 4.28
C THR A 244 18.41 7.25 4.04
N THR A 245 19.59 6.73 3.71
CA THR A 245 19.79 5.30 3.44
C THR A 245 19.47 4.45 4.68
N ARG A 246 18.68 3.40 4.50
CA ARG A 246 18.34 2.39 5.50
C ARG A 246 18.60 1.00 4.95
N THR A 247 19.22 0.15 5.76
CA THR A 247 19.29 -1.29 5.49
C THR A 247 17.90 -1.89 5.64
N VAL A 248 17.55 -2.78 4.71
CA VAL A 248 16.31 -3.55 4.74
C VAL A 248 16.65 -5.00 5.11
N THR A 249 15.98 -5.52 6.11
CA THR A 249 16.15 -6.91 6.57
C THR A 249 14.87 -7.70 6.34
N PHE A 250 14.98 -9.02 6.28
CA PHE A 250 13.87 -9.94 6.09
C PHE A 250 14.01 -11.06 7.10
N GLY A 251 13.06 -11.18 8.04
CA GLY A 251 13.20 -12.09 9.17
C GLY A 251 14.50 -11.84 9.94
N ARG A 252 14.88 -10.56 10.08
CA ARG A 252 16.14 -10.07 10.69
C ARG A 252 17.43 -10.43 9.96
N SER A 253 17.34 -11.06 8.79
CA SER A 253 18.50 -11.29 7.92
C SER A 253 18.68 -10.12 6.94
N ALA A 254 19.89 -9.58 6.85
CA ALA A 254 20.27 -8.62 5.80
C ALA A 254 20.62 -9.30 4.47
N THR A 255 20.73 -10.62 4.46
CA THR A 255 21.13 -11.44 3.31
C THR A 255 20.17 -12.61 3.11
N PRO A 256 18.89 -12.35 2.78
CA PRO A 256 17.92 -13.42 2.66
C PRO A 256 18.17 -14.27 1.41
N THR A 257 17.68 -15.50 1.45
CA THR A 257 17.49 -16.32 0.24
C THR A 257 15.99 -16.50 0.03
N ILE A 258 15.51 -16.16 -1.16
CA ILE A 258 14.11 -16.32 -1.54
C ILE A 258 14.01 -17.57 -2.43
N PRO A 259 13.27 -18.62 -2.03
CA PRO A 259 13.11 -19.80 -2.88
C PRO A 259 12.52 -19.48 -4.26
N ALA A 260 12.70 -20.38 -5.22
CA ALA A 260 12.04 -20.26 -6.52
C ALA A 260 10.51 -20.24 -6.35
N GLY A 261 9.81 -19.35 -7.07
CA GLY A 261 8.36 -19.25 -6.98
C GLY A 261 7.84 -18.65 -5.68
N GLN A 262 8.69 -18.00 -4.87
CA GLN A 262 8.30 -17.40 -3.60
C GLN A 262 8.57 -15.90 -3.56
N GLU A 263 7.94 -15.24 -2.60
CA GLU A 263 8.14 -13.83 -2.29
C GLU A 263 8.53 -13.68 -0.81
N MET A 264 9.11 -12.54 -0.46
CA MET A 264 9.46 -12.21 0.91
C MET A 264 9.18 -10.74 1.20
N THR A 265 8.51 -10.47 2.31
CA THR A 265 8.25 -9.11 2.80
C THR A 265 9.27 -8.77 3.88
N SER A 266 9.82 -7.55 3.83
CA SER A 266 10.83 -7.10 4.78
C SER A 266 10.26 -6.94 6.19
N ASP A 267 11.17 -6.92 7.17
CA ASP A 267 10.89 -6.32 8.47
C ASP A 267 10.55 -4.82 8.30
N VAL A 268 10.00 -4.21 9.35
CA VAL A 268 9.72 -2.76 9.35
C VAL A 268 10.97 -1.94 9.15
N ILE A 269 10.89 -1.02 8.20
CA ILE A 269 11.94 -0.03 7.93
C ILE A 269 11.53 1.29 8.62
N PRO A 270 12.29 1.73 9.65
CA PRO A 270 12.02 2.97 10.37
C PRO A 270 12.42 4.18 9.51
N MET A 271 11.52 4.56 8.62
CA MET A 271 11.70 5.68 7.70
C MET A 271 10.35 6.35 7.45
N PRO A 272 10.21 7.66 7.70
CA PRO A 272 9.05 8.42 7.28
C PRO A 272 9.13 8.70 5.77
N VAL A 273 7.99 8.69 5.11
CA VAL A 273 7.85 9.07 3.70
C VAL A 273 6.66 9.98 3.50
N VAL A 274 6.71 10.75 2.41
CA VAL A 274 5.62 11.62 1.98
C VAL A 274 5.07 11.15 0.63
N ALA A 275 3.83 11.50 0.33
CA ALA A 275 3.22 11.24 -0.97
C ALA A 275 3.99 11.94 -2.11
N GLU A 276 3.95 11.36 -3.31
CA GLU A 276 4.70 11.74 -4.51
C GLU A 276 6.24 11.70 -4.34
N GLN A 277 6.75 10.91 -3.39
CA GLN A 277 8.18 10.79 -3.12
C GLN A 277 8.79 9.61 -3.87
N ASN A 278 9.86 9.87 -4.62
CA ASN A 278 10.66 8.80 -5.18
C ASN A 278 11.63 8.23 -4.13
N LEU A 279 11.70 6.91 -4.07
CA LEU A 279 12.66 6.18 -3.26
C LEU A 279 13.56 5.34 -4.16
N LEU A 280 14.80 5.15 -3.74
CA LEU A 280 15.78 4.27 -4.36
C LEU A 280 15.82 2.97 -3.57
N VAL A 281 15.34 1.88 -4.15
CA VAL A 281 15.49 0.53 -3.59
C VAL A 281 16.65 -0.14 -4.29
N SER A 282 17.73 -0.40 -3.55
CA SER A 282 18.91 -1.08 -4.10
C SER A 282 18.96 -2.54 -3.64
N VAL A 283 19.13 -3.46 -4.59
CA VAL A 283 19.24 -4.90 -4.34
C VAL A 283 20.58 -5.39 -4.89
N HIS A 284 21.43 -5.90 -4.02
CA HIS A 284 22.68 -6.54 -4.39
C HIS A 284 22.49 -8.05 -4.55
N LEU A 285 22.92 -8.57 -5.70
CA LEU A 285 22.88 -9.97 -6.06
C LEU A 285 24.33 -10.50 -6.07
N PRO A 286 24.75 -11.32 -5.08
CA PRO A 286 26.16 -11.65 -4.82
C PRO A 286 26.77 -12.64 -5.81
N GLY A 287 25.95 -13.29 -6.63
CA GLY A 287 26.39 -14.31 -7.60
C GLY A 287 25.67 -14.17 -8.93
N THR A 288 25.81 -15.19 -9.78
CA THR A 288 25.06 -15.28 -11.03
C THR A 288 23.64 -15.76 -10.76
N THR A 289 22.65 -15.01 -11.23
CA THR A 289 21.24 -15.41 -11.16
C THR A 289 20.84 -16.28 -12.36
N GLY A 290 19.65 -16.87 -12.31
CA GLY A 290 18.94 -17.28 -13.51
C GLY A 290 18.25 -16.09 -14.21
N ALA A 291 17.34 -16.37 -15.12
CA ALA A 291 16.42 -15.37 -15.65
C ALA A 291 15.61 -14.75 -14.50
N SER A 292 15.54 -13.43 -14.47
CA SER A 292 14.94 -12.70 -13.36
C SER A 292 13.41 -12.65 -13.45
N THR A 293 12.79 -12.65 -12.27
CA THR A 293 11.45 -12.08 -12.08
C THR A 293 11.56 -10.57 -12.25
N TYR A 294 10.77 -10.01 -13.14
CA TYR A 294 10.90 -8.59 -13.49
C TYR A 294 9.60 -8.00 -14.00
N HIS A 295 9.55 -6.67 -14.04
CA HIS A 295 8.50 -5.91 -14.69
C HIS A 295 9.09 -5.18 -15.90
N ASN A 296 8.44 -5.33 -17.06
CA ASN A 296 9.04 -4.98 -18.34
C ASN A 296 9.01 -3.47 -18.66
N ASP A 297 7.91 -2.80 -18.36
CA ASP A 297 7.64 -1.44 -18.80
C ASP A 297 7.49 -0.51 -17.59
N ALA A 298 8.59 -0.31 -16.85
CA ALA A 298 8.54 0.42 -15.59
C ALA A 298 8.09 1.89 -15.73
N HIS A 299 8.24 2.47 -16.93
CA HIS A 299 8.10 3.91 -17.20
C HIS A 299 8.91 4.79 -16.22
N GLN A 300 9.95 4.19 -15.63
CA GLN A 300 10.86 4.75 -14.65
C GLN A 300 12.27 4.20 -14.94
N THR A 301 13.27 5.04 -14.77
CA THR A 301 14.66 4.66 -14.95
C THR A 301 15.18 3.94 -13.71
N SER A 302 15.61 2.69 -13.91
CA SER A 302 16.43 1.94 -12.96
C SER A 302 17.89 1.98 -13.38
N TYR A 303 18.78 1.78 -12.42
CA TYR A 303 20.22 1.89 -12.59
C TYR A 303 20.91 0.60 -12.16
N LEU A 304 21.96 0.22 -12.88
CA LEU A 304 22.72 -0.99 -12.62
C LEU A 304 24.18 -0.60 -12.39
N SER A 305 24.81 -1.25 -11.42
CA SER A 305 26.27 -1.28 -11.38
C SER A 305 26.83 -2.10 -12.53
N ALA A 306 28.13 -2.02 -12.82
CA ALA A 306 28.72 -2.95 -13.78
C ALA A 306 28.63 -4.40 -13.25
N ALA A 307 28.45 -5.37 -14.14
CA ALA A 307 28.45 -6.78 -13.75
C ALA A 307 29.82 -7.17 -13.16
N GLY A 308 29.82 -7.94 -12.09
CA GLY A 308 31.05 -8.38 -11.41
C GLY A 308 31.58 -7.41 -10.36
N THR A 309 31.01 -6.21 -10.19
CA THR A 309 31.53 -5.21 -9.23
C THR A 309 31.00 -5.37 -7.81
N GLY A 310 30.00 -6.23 -7.60
CA GLY A 310 29.50 -6.60 -6.28
C GLY A 310 28.56 -5.58 -5.65
N ASN A 311 28.73 -5.36 -4.35
CA ASN A 311 27.78 -4.65 -3.50
C ASN A 311 28.03 -3.14 -3.48
N HIS A 312 27.10 -2.40 -4.09
CA HIS A 312 27.02 -0.94 -4.08
C HIS A 312 25.71 -0.44 -3.44
N ALA A 313 24.95 -1.33 -2.76
CA ALA A 313 23.59 -1.02 -2.33
C ALA A 313 23.51 0.19 -1.39
N ALA A 314 24.48 0.34 -0.49
CA ALA A 314 24.52 1.42 0.49
C ALA A 314 25.12 2.74 -0.04
N GLU A 315 25.63 2.78 -1.27
CA GLU A 315 26.29 3.97 -1.79
C GLU A 315 25.28 5.07 -2.13
N GLU A 316 25.42 6.26 -1.55
CA GLU A 316 24.49 7.36 -1.83
C GLU A 316 24.76 8.04 -3.18
N ALA A 317 26.01 7.98 -3.66
CA ALA A 317 26.41 8.55 -4.93
C ALA A 317 26.04 7.65 -6.13
N ALA A 318 25.89 8.26 -7.31
CA ALA A 318 25.58 7.58 -8.55
C ALA A 318 26.80 6.92 -9.24
N THR A 319 28.02 7.12 -8.73
CA THR A 319 29.27 6.82 -9.45
C THR A 319 29.37 5.38 -9.97
N ASN A 320 28.93 4.40 -9.18
CA ASN A 320 28.99 3.00 -9.60
C ASN A 320 27.78 2.54 -10.41
N PHE A 321 26.78 3.38 -10.61
CA PHE A 321 25.54 3.07 -11.33
C PHE A 321 25.59 3.57 -12.78
N THR A 322 26.42 2.92 -13.59
CA THR A 322 26.81 3.39 -14.92
C THR A 322 25.88 2.98 -16.06
N THR A 323 24.95 2.05 -15.82
CA THR A 323 24.00 1.57 -16.83
C THR A 323 22.57 1.85 -16.41
N THR A 324 21.72 2.25 -17.35
CA THR A 324 20.28 2.48 -17.13
C THR A 324 19.42 1.43 -17.81
N THR A 325 18.24 1.18 -17.25
CA THR A 325 17.20 0.34 -17.85
C THR A 325 15.82 0.86 -17.49
N ALA A 326 14.78 0.53 -18.25
CA ALA A 326 13.40 0.93 -18.01
C ALA A 326 12.58 -0.20 -17.37
N ARG A 327 13.21 -1.00 -16.49
CA ARG A 327 12.68 -2.23 -15.90
C ARG A 327 12.85 -2.22 -14.39
N TRP A 328 11.94 -2.89 -13.68
CA TRP A 328 12.12 -3.24 -12.28
C TRP A 328 12.42 -4.73 -12.15
N PHE A 329 13.29 -5.11 -11.23
CA PHE A 329 13.72 -6.48 -11.01
C PHE A 329 13.53 -6.83 -9.54
N TYR A 330 12.85 -7.94 -9.27
CA TYR A 330 12.65 -8.49 -7.94
C TYR A 330 11.93 -7.59 -6.91
N VAL A 331 11.80 -6.26 -7.07
CA VAL A 331 11.09 -5.38 -6.12
C VAL A 331 9.63 -5.24 -6.54
N ALA A 332 8.70 -5.84 -5.77
CA ALA A 332 7.31 -6.09 -6.17
C ALA A 332 6.25 -5.44 -5.27
N GLY A 333 6.67 -4.60 -4.32
CA GLY A 333 5.72 -3.87 -3.50
C GLY A 333 6.39 -2.97 -2.49
N LEU A 334 5.68 -1.91 -2.15
CA LEU A 334 5.99 -1.01 -1.04
C LEU A 334 4.67 -0.67 -0.34
N ASP A 335 4.67 -0.85 0.98
CA ASP A 335 3.54 -0.48 1.84
C ASP A 335 4.00 0.33 3.04
N VAL A 336 3.09 1.16 3.55
CA VAL A 336 3.34 2.05 4.69
C VAL A 336 2.19 1.99 5.67
N VAL A 337 2.46 2.36 6.92
CA VAL A 337 1.43 2.71 7.88
C VAL A 337 1.17 4.21 7.76
N SER A 338 0.00 4.57 7.26
CA SER A 338 -0.40 5.96 7.06
C SER A 338 -1.27 6.46 8.22
N PRO A 339 -1.13 7.73 8.64
CA PRO A 339 -2.09 8.33 9.57
C PRO A 339 -3.47 8.54 8.93
N THR A 340 -3.54 8.67 7.60
CA THR A 340 -4.78 9.05 6.87
C THR A 340 -5.29 7.95 5.96
N ALA A 341 -4.39 7.24 5.27
CA ALA A 341 -4.77 6.16 4.38
C ALA A 341 -5.08 4.89 5.17
N LYS A 342 -6.23 4.28 4.88
CA LYS A 342 -6.75 3.11 5.59
C LYS A 342 -7.03 1.93 4.66
N GLY A 343 -6.43 1.95 3.47
CA GLY A 343 -6.56 0.88 2.51
C GLY A 343 -5.90 1.21 1.17
N THR A 344 -6.15 0.35 0.20
CA THR A 344 -5.51 0.38 -1.12
C THR A 344 -6.56 0.22 -2.21
N VAL A 345 -6.39 0.97 -3.30
CA VAL A 345 -7.02 0.69 -4.59
C VAL A 345 -5.97 0.15 -5.55
N VAL A 346 -6.28 -0.97 -6.22
CA VAL A 346 -5.40 -1.59 -7.22
C VAL A 346 -5.98 -1.39 -8.60
N ALA A 347 -5.23 -0.77 -9.49
CA ALA A 347 -5.52 -0.70 -10.92
C ALA A 347 -4.92 -1.94 -11.58
N ILE A 348 -5.74 -2.85 -12.12
CA ILE A 348 -5.28 -4.01 -12.88
C ILE A 348 -5.63 -3.83 -14.35
N GLY A 349 -4.66 -4.13 -15.22
CA GLY A 349 -4.88 -4.03 -16.65
C GLY A 349 -3.67 -4.35 -17.51
N ASP A 350 -3.76 -3.86 -18.74
CA ASP A 350 -2.76 -4.05 -19.79
C ASP A 350 -1.78 -2.87 -19.89
N SER A 351 -1.20 -2.66 -21.09
CA SER A 351 -0.31 -1.55 -21.43
C SER A 351 -0.90 -0.17 -21.15
N ILE A 352 -2.21 0.01 -21.27
CA ILE A 352 -2.87 1.29 -20.97
C ILE A 352 -2.77 1.59 -19.47
N THR A 353 -2.96 0.57 -18.64
CA THR A 353 -2.83 0.69 -17.18
C THR A 353 -1.38 0.74 -16.74
N ASP A 354 -0.52 -0.05 -17.37
CA ASP A 354 0.92 -0.07 -17.11
C ASP A 354 1.55 1.31 -17.35
N GLY A 355 1.17 1.97 -18.44
CA GLY A 355 1.57 3.34 -18.71
C GLY A 355 2.08 3.65 -20.11
N SER A 356 1.82 2.79 -21.11
CA SER A 356 2.27 3.02 -22.48
C SER A 356 1.95 4.42 -22.97
N SER A 357 2.91 5.04 -23.63
CA SER A 357 2.86 6.43 -24.11
C SER A 357 2.80 7.51 -23.03
N ALA A 358 2.85 7.16 -21.73
CA ALA A 358 3.16 8.12 -20.68
C ALA A 358 4.63 8.54 -20.76
N THR A 359 4.90 9.79 -20.38
CA THR A 359 6.27 10.31 -20.36
C THR A 359 7.08 9.59 -19.29
N ASN A 360 8.18 8.93 -19.69
CA ASN A 360 9.08 8.24 -18.76
C ASN A 360 9.58 9.19 -17.65
N ASN A 361 9.68 8.66 -16.43
CA ASN A 361 10.10 9.38 -15.23
C ASN A 361 9.16 10.50 -14.75
N ALA A 362 8.07 10.80 -15.47
CA ALA A 362 7.17 11.89 -15.12
C ALA A 362 6.03 11.49 -14.17
N ASN A 363 5.84 10.19 -13.92
CA ASN A 363 4.71 9.66 -13.13
C ASN A 363 3.37 10.20 -13.64
N GLN A 364 3.11 10.02 -14.94
CA GLN A 364 1.92 10.50 -15.65
C GLN A 364 1.04 9.34 -16.15
N ARG A 365 1.11 8.19 -15.48
CA ARG A 365 0.19 7.08 -15.74
C ARG A 365 -1.14 7.40 -15.06
N TRP A 366 -2.24 6.84 -15.56
CA TRP A 366 -3.54 7.13 -14.95
C TRP A 366 -3.63 6.75 -13.45
N PRO A 367 -2.96 5.68 -12.94
CA PRO A 367 -2.94 5.40 -11.51
C PRO A 367 -2.16 6.45 -10.70
N ASP A 368 -1.10 7.07 -11.28
CA ASP A 368 -0.37 8.18 -10.63
C ASP A 368 -1.29 9.42 -10.51
N TYR A 369 -2.04 9.74 -11.57
CA TYR A 369 -3.02 10.83 -11.51
C TYR A 369 -4.16 10.54 -10.52
N LEU A 370 -4.64 9.30 -10.44
CA LEU A 370 -5.64 8.89 -9.46
C LEU A 370 -5.11 9.09 -8.03
N ALA A 371 -3.87 8.70 -7.75
CA ALA A 371 -3.25 8.92 -6.45
C ALA A 371 -3.21 10.41 -6.08
N ARG A 372 -2.80 11.28 -6.99
CA ARG A 372 -2.83 12.74 -6.78
C ARG A 372 -4.24 13.27 -6.51
N ARG A 373 -5.26 12.75 -7.19
CA ARG A 373 -6.66 13.13 -6.95
C ARG A 373 -7.14 12.70 -5.56
N LEU A 374 -6.78 11.49 -5.12
CA LEU A 374 -7.07 11.00 -3.77
C LEU A 374 -6.34 11.82 -2.71
N GLN A 375 -5.09 12.21 -2.96
CA GLN A 375 -4.32 13.07 -2.07
C GLN A 375 -4.94 14.46 -1.91
N ALA A 376 -5.51 15.01 -2.98
CA ALA A 376 -6.14 16.33 -2.98
C ALA A 376 -7.49 16.40 -2.23
N GLN A 377 -8.04 15.28 -1.76
CA GLN A 377 -9.30 15.26 -1.00
C GLN A 377 -9.14 15.94 0.37
N SER A 378 -10.19 16.63 0.81
CA SER A 378 -10.25 17.21 2.16
C SER A 378 -10.13 16.13 3.23
N GLY A 379 -9.19 16.30 4.17
CA GLY A 379 -8.90 15.31 5.22
C GLY A 379 -7.77 14.32 4.86
N GLY A 380 -7.10 14.53 3.73
CA GLY A 380 -5.92 13.77 3.31
C GLY A 380 -6.27 12.47 2.56
N GLN A 381 -5.24 11.89 1.95
CA GLN A 381 -5.37 10.66 1.16
C GLN A 381 -5.90 9.50 2.01
N ARG A 382 -6.99 8.89 1.54
CA ARG A 382 -7.66 7.76 2.22
C ARG A 382 -7.20 6.39 1.72
N LEU A 383 -6.65 6.32 0.50
CA LEU A 383 -6.22 5.08 -0.13
C LEU A 383 -4.85 5.25 -0.78
N GLY A 384 -3.97 4.26 -0.62
CA GLY A 384 -2.83 4.07 -1.50
C GLY A 384 -3.27 3.52 -2.86
N VAL A 385 -2.45 3.74 -3.88
CA VAL A 385 -2.73 3.26 -5.26
C VAL A 385 -1.63 2.31 -5.72
N VAL A 386 -2.02 1.17 -6.29
CA VAL A 386 -1.09 0.18 -6.89
C VAL A 386 -1.40 0.05 -8.38
N ASN A 387 -0.36 -0.05 -9.20
CA ASN A 387 -0.46 -0.27 -10.64
C ASN A 387 -0.05 -1.71 -11.00
N ALA A 388 -1.04 -2.59 -11.12
CA ALA A 388 -0.90 -3.98 -11.57
C ALA A 388 -1.07 -4.13 -13.09
N GLY A 389 -0.64 -3.12 -13.86
CA GLY A 389 -0.56 -3.15 -15.31
C GLY A 389 0.53 -4.10 -15.81
N ILE A 390 0.28 -4.77 -16.94
CA ILE A 390 1.31 -5.49 -17.70
C ILE A 390 1.08 -5.22 -19.20
N GLY A 391 2.07 -4.66 -19.88
CA GLY A 391 2.03 -4.46 -21.33
C GLY A 391 1.56 -5.70 -22.11
N GLY A 392 0.52 -5.56 -22.93
CA GLY A 392 0.02 -6.66 -23.78
C GLY A 392 -0.71 -7.80 -23.05
N ASN A 393 -1.01 -7.66 -21.76
CA ASN A 393 -1.75 -8.64 -20.97
C ASN A 393 -3.18 -8.85 -21.48
N ARG A 394 -3.78 -9.98 -21.10
CA ARG A 394 -5.10 -10.43 -21.56
C ARG A 394 -5.94 -10.91 -20.39
N VAL A 395 -7.26 -10.87 -20.53
CA VAL A 395 -8.20 -11.38 -19.52
C VAL A 395 -8.17 -12.90 -19.44
N VAL A 396 -8.27 -13.58 -20.58
CA VAL A 396 -8.69 -15.00 -20.61
C VAL A 396 -7.53 -15.98 -20.65
N THR A 397 -6.53 -15.69 -21.48
CA THR A 397 -5.41 -16.59 -21.76
C THR A 397 -4.07 -15.92 -21.48
N ASP A 398 -3.07 -16.71 -21.11
CA ASP A 398 -1.71 -16.23 -20.98
C ASP A 398 -1.24 -15.66 -22.32
N SER A 399 -0.51 -14.55 -22.27
CA SER A 399 0.03 -13.97 -23.49
C SER A 399 1.15 -14.86 -24.04
N PRO A 400 1.26 -15.04 -25.38
CA PRO A 400 2.28 -15.90 -25.98
C PRO A 400 3.72 -15.46 -25.66
N SER A 401 3.93 -14.16 -25.48
CA SER A 401 5.20 -13.59 -25.01
C SER A 401 5.21 -13.58 -23.49
N ALA A 402 6.24 -14.20 -22.91
CA ALA A 402 6.42 -14.25 -21.46
C ALA A 402 6.45 -12.85 -20.80
N GLN A 403 6.94 -11.84 -21.54
CA GLN A 403 7.00 -10.45 -21.08
C GLN A 403 5.62 -9.79 -20.93
N GLN A 404 4.60 -10.35 -21.59
CA GLN A 404 3.21 -9.87 -21.52
C GLN A 404 2.38 -10.60 -20.45
N GLY A 405 3.02 -11.52 -19.73
CA GLY A 405 2.49 -12.12 -18.51
C GLY A 405 1.39 -13.16 -18.69
N ILE A 406 0.99 -13.72 -17.55
CA ILE A 406 -0.14 -14.65 -17.43
C ILE A 406 -1.47 -13.89 -17.41
N ALA A 407 -2.58 -14.56 -17.72
CA ALA A 407 -3.89 -13.95 -17.83
C ALA A 407 -4.30 -13.18 -16.56
N ALA A 408 -4.97 -12.03 -16.73
CA ALA A 408 -5.45 -11.17 -15.64
C ALA A 408 -6.31 -11.95 -14.64
N ARG A 409 -7.23 -12.80 -15.13
CA ARG A 409 -8.09 -13.63 -14.26
C ARG A 409 -7.31 -14.63 -13.39
N THR A 410 -6.14 -15.06 -13.85
CA THR A 410 -5.26 -16.01 -13.15
C THR A 410 -4.39 -15.28 -12.12
N ARG A 411 -3.87 -14.11 -12.47
CA ARG A 411 -3.04 -13.31 -11.56
C ARG A 411 -3.83 -12.43 -10.59
N PHE A 412 -5.14 -12.27 -10.77
CA PHE A 412 -5.97 -11.35 -9.99
C PHE A 412 -5.82 -11.56 -8.48
N SER A 413 -5.98 -12.80 -8.00
CA SER A 413 -5.80 -13.13 -6.58
C SER A 413 -4.43 -12.67 -6.05
N HIS A 414 -3.35 -12.97 -6.77
CA HIS A 414 -2.00 -12.56 -6.38
C HIS A 414 -1.80 -11.04 -6.46
N ASP A 415 -2.01 -10.45 -7.63
CA ASP A 415 -1.62 -9.08 -7.93
C ASP A 415 -2.52 -8.05 -7.25
N VAL A 416 -3.78 -8.42 -6.95
CA VAL A 416 -4.78 -7.54 -6.34
C VAL A 416 -5.06 -7.94 -4.89
N LEU A 417 -5.49 -9.16 -4.64
CA LEU A 417 -6.07 -9.54 -3.34
C LEU A 417 -5.01 -9.69 -2.24
N THR A 418 -3.75 -9.94 -2.59
CA THR A 418 -2.65 -9.99 -1.60
C THR A 418 -2.07 -8.62 -1.26
N GLN A 419 -2.52 -7.53 -1.91
CA GLN A 419 -1.97 -6.21 -1.65
C GLN A 419 -2.38 -5.73 -0.24
N PRO A 420 -1.42 -5.25 0.59
CA PRO A 420 -1.72 -4.72 1.91
C PRO A 420 -2.87 -3.71 1.90
N GLY A 421 -3.90 -4.00 2.70
CA GLY A 421 -5.06 -3.11 2.89
C GLY A 421 -5.97 -2.97 1.67
N VAL A 422 -5.92 -3.85 0.67
CA VAL A 422 -6.80 -3.75 -0.51
C VAL A 422 -8.28 -3.68 -0.11
N LYS A 423 -8.97 -2.70 -0.71
CA LYS A 423 -10.42 -2.48 -0.58
C LYS A 423 -11.11 -2.38 -1.93
N ASN A 424 -10.40 -1.89 -2.94
CA ASN A 424 -10.95 -1.64 -4.26
C ASN A 424 -10.02 -2.18 -5.35
N ALA A 425 -10.61 -2.72 -6.42
CA ALA A 425 -9.95 -3.07 -7.66
C ALA A 425 -10.63 -2.34 -8.83
N ILE A 426 -9.84 -1.70 -9.70
CA ILE A 426 -10.32 -1.10 -10.95
C ILE A 426 -9.75 -1.93 -12.10
N VAL A 427 -10.62 -2.50 -12.93
CA VAL A 427 -10.25 -3.34 -14.07
C VAL A 427 -10.34 -2.53 -15.37
N LEU A 428 -9.22 -2.34 -16.06
CA LEU A 428 -9.17 -1.82 -17.44
C LEU A 428 -8.30 -2.76 -18.27
N GLU A 429 -8.94 -3.73 -18.92
CA GLU A 429 -8.27 -4.89 -19.54
C GLU A 429 -9.14 -5.44 -20.67
N GLY A 430 -8.57 -6.20 -21.60
CA GLY A 430 -9.32 -6.96 -22.62
C GLY A 430 -9.11 -6.50 -24.06
N ILE A 431 -8.44 -5.36 -24.27
CA ILE A 431 -8.15 -4.88 -25.63
C ILE A 431 -7.23 -5.85 -26.38
N ASN A 432 -6.30 -6.51 -25.68
CA ASN A 432 -5.35 -7.46 -26.27
C ASN A 432 -5.96 -8.83 -26.57
N ASP A 433 -6.98 -9.27 -25.83
CA ASP A 433 -7.80 -10.45 -26.17
C ASP A 433 -8.44 -10.29 -27.55
N ILE A 434 -8.79 -9.04 -27.90
CA ILE A 434 -9.38 -8.69 -29.19
C ILE A 434 -8.30 -8.46 -30.26
N ASN A 435 -7.22 -7.75 -29.90
CA ASN A 435 -6.29 -7.20 -30.88
C ASN A 435 -5.08 -8.08 -31.18
N ASN A 436 -4.46 -8.70 -30.17
CA ASN A 436 -3.16 -9.38 -30.29
C ASN A 436 -3.28 -10.84 -30.76
N THR A 437 -4.30 -11.13 -31.56
CA THR A 437 -4.60 -12.46 -32.07
C THR A 437 -5.17 -12.36 -33.48
N THR A 438 -4.89 -13.40 -34.28
CA THR A 438 -5.49 -13.60 -35.61
C THR A 438 -6.99 -13.88 -35.49
N THR A 439 -7.38 -14.67 -34.48
CA THR A 439 -8.77 -14.96 -34.12
C THR A 439 -9.09 -14.23 -32.81
N PRO A 440 -9.85 -13.13 -32.83
CA PRO A 440 -10.19 -12.39 -31.61
C PRO A 440 -10.95 -13.27 -30.63
N THR A 441 -10.64 -13.15 -29.34
CA THR A 441 -11.39 -13.84 -28.29
C THR A 441 -12.85 -13.36 -28.32
N PRO A 442 -13.83 -14.27 -28.40
CA PRO A 442 -15.25 -13.92 -28.36
C PRO A 442 -15.64 -13.16 -27.09
N ALA A 443 -16.64 -12.27 -27.20
CA ALA A 443 -17.06 -11.39 -26.10
C ALA A 443 -17.51 -12.16 -24.85
N ASP A 444 -18.23 -13.27 -25.02
CA ASP A 444 -18.69 -14.14 -23.94
C ASP A 444 -17.54 -14.74 -23.11
N GLN A 445 -16.41 -15.06 -23.75
CA GLN A 445 -15.23 -15.56 -23.05
C GLN A 445 -14.52 -14.46 -22.24
N ILE A 446 -14.42 -13.24 -22.78
CA ILE A 446 -13.89 -12.09 -22.03
C ILE A 446 -14.79 -11.79 -20.83
N ILE A 447 -16.11 -11.78 -21.04
CA ILE A 447 -17.11 -11.59 -19.98
C ILE A 447 -16.98 -12.66 -18.89
N ALA A 448 -16.84 -13.94 -19.24
CA ALA A 448 -16.62 -15.02 -18.27
C ALA A 448 -15.31 -14.82 -17.47
N GLY A 449 -14.27 -14.29 -18.11
CA GLY A 449 -13.04 -13.89 -17.45
C GLY A 449 -13.22 -12.77 -16.43
N TYR A 450 -14.03 -11.75 -16.74
CA TYR A 450 -14.42 -10.71 -15.78
C TYR A 450 -15.23 -11.28 -14.62
N GLN A 451 -16.22 -12.14 -14.88
CA GLN A 451 -17.01 -12.81 -13.85
C GLN A 451 -16.11 -13.60 -12.88
N THR A 452 -15.09 -14.28 -13.40
CA THR A 452 -14.11 -14.99 -12.57
C THR A 452 -13.35 -14.06 -11.62
N MET A 453 -13.00 -12.84 -12.04
CA MET A 453 -12.36 -11.84 -11.18
C MET A 453 -13.34 -11.22 -10.18
N ILE A 454 -14.59 -11.02 -10.59
CA ILE A 454 -15.66 -10.52 -9.72
C ILE A 454 -15.88 -11.49 -8.55
N ASP A 455 -16.02 -12.79 -8.85
CA ASP A 455 -16.19 -13.82 -7.82
C ASP A 455 -15.01 -13.86 -6.85
N GLN A 456 -13.78 -13.77 -7.35
CA GLN A 456 -12.57 -13.69 -6.51
C GLN A 456 -12.59 -12.46 -5.60
N ALA A 457 -12.98 -11.29 -6.12
CA ALA A 457 -13.03 -10.05 -5.35
C ALA A 457 -14.09 -10.13 -4.24
N HIS A 458 -15.30 -10.58 -4.57
CA HIS A 458 -16.39 -10.72 -3.60
C HIS A 458 -16.08 -11.74 -2.50
N GLN A 459 -15.44 -12.87 -2.84
CA GLN A 459 -14.98 -13.85 -1.85
C GLN A 459 -13.95 -13.26 -0.87
N ALA A 460 -13.14 -12.29 -1.31
CA ALA A 460 -12.16 -11.60 -0.47
C ALA A 460 -12.71 -10.32 0.20
N GLY A 461 -13.98 -9.97 -0.01
CA GLY A 461 -14.56 -8.73 0.49
C GLY A 461 -13.95 -7.46 -0.13
N VAL A 462 -13.44 -7.57 -1.36
CA VAL A 462 -12.88 -6.45 -2.15
C VAL A 462 -13.91 -5.98 -3.16
N ARG A 463 -14.11 -4.66 -3.23
CA ARG A 463 -14.98 -4.05 -4.24
C ARG A 463 -14.29 -4.08 -5.60
N ILE A 464 -15.01 -4.45 -6.66
CA ILE A 464 -14.48 -4.51 -8.02
C ILE A 464 -15.26 -3.60 -8.97
N ILE A 465 -14.52 -2.76 -9.71
CA ILE A 465 -15.04 -1.70 -10.56
C ILE A 465 -14.61 -1.97 -12.00
N GLY A 466 -15.60 -2.06 -12.91
CA GLY A 466 -15.35 -2.34 -14.32
C GLY A 466 -15.11 -1.06 -15.13
N GLY A 467 -13.97 -0.98 -15.81
CA GLY A 467 -13.67 0.04 -16.81
C GLY A 467 -14.01 -0.44 -18.21
N THR A 468 -14.78 0.34 -18.98
CA THR A 468 -15.05 0.00 -20.39
C THR A 468 -13.77 0.04 -21.22
N ILE A 469 -13.62 -0.89 -22.17
CA ILE A 469 -12.49 -0.98 -23.11
C ILE A 469 -12.45 0.24 -24.03
N LEU A 470 -11.29 0.89 -24.12
CA LEU A 470 -11.10 2.13 -24.89
C LEU A 470 -11.33 1.95 -26.41
N PRO A 471 -11.64 3.03 -27.15
CA PRO A 471 -11.65 3.03 -28.60
C PRO A 471 -10.30 2.64 -29.21
N HIS A 472 -10.33 1.99 -30.37
CA HIS A 472 -9.14 1.64 -31.15
C HIS A 472 -9.48 1.66 -32.65
N SER A 473 -9.10 2.73 -33.36
CA SER A 473 -9.53 2.90 -34.76
C SER A 473 -8.93 1.92 -35.74
N SER A 474 -7.86 1.21 -35.37
CA SER A 474 -7.23 0.21 -36.24
C SER A 474 -7.91 -1.17 -36.17
N GLN A 475 -9.05 -1.30 -35.45
CA GLN A 475 -9.84 -2.53 -35.41
C GLN A 475 -10.61 -2.78 -36.71
N THR A 476 -10.70 -4.05 -37.11
CA THR A 476 -11.70 -4.48 -38.10
C THR A 476 -13.11 -4.36 -37.52
N ALA A 477 -14.13 -4.34 -38.38
CA ALA A 477 -15.52 -4.31 -37.95
C ALA A 477 -15.87 -5.44 -36.97
N ALA A 478 -15.34 -6.65 -37.19
CA ALA A 478 -15.54 -7.79 -36.31
C ALA A 478 -14.94 -7.56 -34.90
N LYS A 479 -13.71 -7.05 -34.83
CA LYS A 479 -13.06 -6.72 -33.55
C LYS A 479 -13.77 -5.58 -32.82
N ALA A 480 -14.21 -4.56 -33.55
CA ALA A 480 -14.99 -3.46 -33.01
C ALA A 480 -16.36 -3.92 -32.47
N ALA A 481 -17.01 -4.89 -33.12
CA ALA A 481 -18.26 -5.48 -32.65
C ALA A 481 -18.08 -6.24 -31.33
N ILE A 482 -17.01 -7.02 -31.18
CA ILE A 482 -16.68 -7.71 -29.91
C ILE A 482 -16.46 -6.68 -28.80
N ARG A 483 -15.66 -5.65 -29.06
CA ARG A 483 -15.43 -4.56 -28.09
C ARG A 483 -16.74 -3.89 -27.66
N ALA A 484 -17.61 -3.59 -28.62
CA ALA A 484 -18.91 -2.97 -28.35
C ALA A 484 -19.79 -3.88 -27.48
N GLN A 485 -19.84 -5.18 -27.78
CA GLN A 485 -20.60 -6.16 -27.00
C GLN A 485 -20.08 -6.28 -25.55
N VAL A 486 -18.76 -6.33 -25.38
CA VAL A 486 -18.15 -6.36 -24.03
C VAL A 486 -18.47 -5.08 -23.27
N ASN A 487 -18.31 -3.91 -23.89
CA ASN A 487 -18.60 -2.64 -23.25
C ASN A 487 -20.08 -2.43 -22.92
N ASP A 488 -20.99 -2.94 -23.76
CA ASP A 488 -22.42 -2.93 -23.47
C ASP A 488 -22.74 -3.78 -22.22
N TRP A 489 -22.15 -4.98 -22.12
CA TRP A 489 -22.29 -5.81 -20.94
C TRP A 489 -21.71 -5.16 -19.68
N ILE A 490 -20.53 -4.53 -19.76
CA ILE A 490 -19.93 -3.80 -18.64
C ILE A 490 -20.91 -2.74 -18.12
N ARG A 491 -21.54 -1.97 -19.02
CA ARG A 491 -22.45 -0.86 -18.66
C ARG A 491 -23.78 -1.31 -18.10
N THR A 492 -24.34 -2.42 -18.58
CA THR A 492 -25.76 -2.74 -18.39
C THR A 492 -26.05 -3.95 -17.52
N SER A 493 -25.08 -4.86 -17.35
CA SER A 493 -25.31 -6.14 -16.67
C SER A 493 -25.54 -6.02 -15.16
N GLY A 494 -24.97 -4.98 -14.52
CA GLY A 494 -24.93 -4.87 -13.06
C GLY A 494 -24.00 -5.88 -12.38
N ALA A 495 -23.09 -6.51 -13.13
CA ALA A 495 -22.20 -7.54 -12.59
C ALA A 495 -21.05 -6.96 -11.74
N PHE A 496 -20.50 -5.81 -12.12
CA PHE A 496 -19.51 -5.09 -11.31
C PHE A 496 -20.19 -4.25 -10.22
N ASP A 497 -19.49 -3.99 -9.11
CA ASP A 497 -20.00 -3.16 -8.01
C ASP A 497 -20.12 -1.67 -8.39
N ALA A 498 -19.42 -1.26 -9.44
CA ALA A 498 -19.55 0.02 -10.11
C ALA A 498 -18.90 -0.04 -11.51
N VAL A 499 -19.20 0.95 -12.35
CA VAL A 499 -18.66 1.05 -13.71
C VAL A 499 -18.07 2.43 -13.93
N ILE A 500 -16.93 2.48 -14.64
CA ILE A 500 -16.33 3.71 -15.12
C ILE A 500 -16.28 3.65 -16.66
N ASP A 501 -16.97 4.57 -17.33
CA ASP A 501 -17.04 4.60 -18.79
C ASP A 501 -15.83 5.32 -19.40
N PHE A 502 -14.66 4.66 -19.34
CA PHE A 502 -13.44 5.17 -19.96
C PHE A 502 -13.55 5.31 -21.49
N ASP A 503 -14.39 4.52 -22.16
CA ASP A 503 -14.66 4.65 -23.60
C ASP A 503 -15.33 5.99 -23.89
N ALA A 504 -16.37 6.35 -23.14
CA ALA A 504 -17.01 7.65 -23.27
C ALA A 504 -16.09 8.81 -22.91
N ALA A 505 -15.23 8.65 -21.91
CA ALA A 505 -14.29 9.69 -21.49
C ALA A 505 -13.22 10.00 -22.55
N LEU A 506 -12.83 9.03 -23.37
CA LEU A 506 -11.70 9.17 -24.30
C LEU A 506 -12.10 9.20 -25.78
N ARG A 507 -13.30 8.75 -26.16
CA ARG A 507 -13.70 8.69 -27.58
C ARG A 507 -13.90 10.06 -28.21
N ASP A 508 -13.54 10.17 -29.49
CA ASP A 508 -13.85 11.33 -30.31
C ASP A 508 -15.38 11.43 -30.52
N PRO A 509 -16.06 12.53 -30.13
CA PRO A 509 -17.50 12.68 -30.34
C PRO A 509 -17.89 12.71 -31.83
N ALA A 510 -16.97 13.11 -32.72
CA ALA A 510 -17.20 13.10 -34.17
C ALA A 510 -16.95 11.72 -34.79
N ASN A 511 -16.16 10.86 -34.14
CA ASN A 511 -15.92 9.49 -34.58
C ASN A 511 -15.68 8.56 -33.36
N PRO A 512 -16.74 8.00 -32.77
CA PRO A 512 -16.64 7.19 -31.54
C PRO A 512 -15.79 5.92 -31.65
N ALA A 513 -15.34 5.53 -32.85
CA ALA A 513 -14.45 4.39 -33.05
C ALA A 513 -12.98 4.68 -32.68
N ARG A 514 -12.59 5.95 -32.50
CA ARG A 514 -11.22 6.35 -32.18
C ARG A 514 -11.11 7.16 -30.89
N LEU A 515 -9.90 7.23 -30.37
CA LEU A 515 -9.54 8.19 -29.33
C LEU A 515 -9.73 9.62 -29.86
N LEU A 516 -10.16 10.53 -28.99
CA LEU A 516 -10.12 11.96 -29.27
C LEU A 516 -8.68 12.33 -29.65
N PRO A 517 -8.42 13.05 -30.75
CA PRO A 517 -7.05 13.35 -31.19
C PRO A 517 -6.17 14.03 -30.13
N ALA A 518 -6.78 14.80 -29.21
CA ALA A 518 -6.07 15.41 -28.10
C ALA A 518 -5.55 14.38 -27.06
N TYR A 519 -6.15 13.20 -27.00
CA TYR A 519 -5.80 12.11 -26.09
C TYR A 519 -5.02 10.98 -26.76
N ASP A 520 -4.97 10.93 -28.09
CA ASP A 520 -4.25 9.90 -28.85
C ASP A 520 -2.73 10.14 -28.80
N SER A 521 -1.95 9.08 -28.57
CA SER A 521 -0.48 9.13 -28.69
C SER A 521 0.01 9.12 -30.13
N GLY A 522 -0.87 8.86 -31.09
CA GLY A 522 -0.60 8.75 -32.52
C GLY A 522 -0.58 7.30 -33.03
N ASP A 523 -0.63 6.31 -32.13
CA ASP A 523 -0.73 4.90 -32.49
C ASP A 523 -2.18 4.38 -32.54
N HIS A 524 -3.14 5.26 -32.22
CA HIS A 524 -4.58 4.98 -32.24
C HIS A 524 -5.06 3.93 -31.22
N LEU A 525 -4.23 3.60 -30.23
CA LEU A 525 -4.53 2.66 -29.14
C LEU A 525 -4.26 3.27 -27.77
N HIS A 526 -3.05 3.79 -27.58
CA HIS A 526 -2.59 4.22 -26.28
C HIS A 526 -2.88 5.72 -26.08
N PRO A 527 -3.45 6.09 -24.92
CA PRO A 527 -3.59 7.48 -24.56
C PRO A 527 -2.21 8.14 -24.35
N ASN A 528 -2.06 9.38 -24.80
CA ASN A 528 -0.93 10.23 -24.39
C ASN A 528 -1.12 10.71 -22.93
N SER A 529 -0.20 11.53 -22.41
CA SER A 529 -0.28 12.06 -21.04
C SER A 529 -1.61 12.77 -20.70
N ALA A 530 -2.23 13.49 -21.65
CA ALA A 530 -3.52 14.13 -21.45
C ALA A 530 -4.67 13.10 -21.40
N GLY A 531 -4.59 12.07 -22.23
CA GLY A 531 -5.51 10.94 -22.19
C GLY A 531 -5.40 10.12 -20.90
N MET A 532 -4.19 9.88 -20.39
CA MET A 532 -3.97 9.23 -19.09
C MET A 532 -4.60 10.04 -17.94
N GLN A 533 -4.50 11.37 -17.98
CA GLN A 533 -5.17 12.23 -17.01
C GLN A 533 -6.70 12.18 -17.17
N ALA A 534 -7.21 12.10 -18.39
CA ALA A 534 -8.65 11.95 -18.66
C ALA A 534 -9.21 10.64 -18.09
N ILE A 535 -8.49 9.52 -18.22
CA ILE A 535 -8.85 8.23 -17.58
C ILE A 535 -8.96 8.43 -16.06
N ALA A 536 -7.92 9.00 -15.45
CA ALA A 536 -7.92 9.24 -14.01
C ALA A 536 -9.08 10.14 -13.58
N ASN A 537 -9.40 11.19 -14.34
CA ASN A 537 -10.50 12.11 -14.05
C ASN A 537 -11.89 11.47 -14.15
N ALA A 538 -12.05 10.44 -14.99
CA ALA A 538 -13.31 9.71 -15.13
C ALA A 538 -13.65 8.87 -13.88
N VAL A 539 -12.68 8.56 -13.04
CA VAL A 539 -12.91 7.86 -11.77
C VAL A 539 -13.63 8.80 -10.79
N ASP A 540 -14.90 8.55 -10.50
CA ASP A 540 -15.56 9.19 -9.35
C ASP A 540 -14.98 8.60 -8.05
N LEU A 541 -14.34 9.44 -7.23
CA LEU A 541 -13.66 9.00 -6.01
C LEU A 541 -14.63 8.47 -4.95
N SER A 542 -15.93 8.82 -5.05
CA SER A 542 -16.97 8.29 -4.15
C SER A 542 -17.22 6.79 -4.35
N LEU A 543 -16.87 6.24 -5.52
CA LEU A 543 -16.92 4.81 -5.79
C LEU A 543 -15.91 4.02 -4.96
N LEU A 544 -14.85 4.68 -4.47
CA LEU A 544 -13.74 4.08 -3.73
C LEU A 544 -13.93 4.16 -2.20
N THR A 545 -14.98 4.83 -1.72
CA THR A 545 -15.28 4.96 -0.29
C THR A 545 -16.28 3.87 0.12
N SER A 546 -15.76 2.73 0.57
CA SER A 546 -16.53 1.70 1.27
C SER A 546 -15.92 1.44 2.64
#